data_AF-W0AFJ9-F1
#
_entry.id   AF-W0AFJ9-F1
#
_cell.length_a   1.000
_cell.length_b   1.000
_cell.length_c   1.000
_cell.angle_alpha   90.00
_cell.angle_beta   90.00
_cell.angle_gamma   90.00
#
_symmetry.space_group_name_H-M   'P 1'
#
loop_
_entity.id
_entity.type
_entity.pdbx_description
1 polymer ?
#
loop_
_entity_poly.entity_id
_entity_poly.type
_entity_poly.pdbx_seq_one_letter_code
_entity_poly.pdbx_strand_id
1 'polypeptide(L)' 'MTEPTDDADVVQRLRRADLLLLLPFAWQLGLAPWANGVSWSPLGLPFGMVWQMAGILFATVVLGFRFALDTSGPAK' A
#
# COMPACT_ATOMS: atom_id res chain seq x y z
N MET A 1 5.78 11.07 36.64
CA MET A 1 5.32 12.03 35.63
C MET A 1 5.81 11.51 34.30
N THR A 2 5.01 10.68 33.63
CA THR A 2 5.34 10.08 32.33
C THR A 2 5.14 11.13 31.25
N GLU A 3 6.18 11.40 30.46
CA GLU A 3 6.17 12.47 29.45
C GLU A 3 5.23 12.13 28.28
N PRO A 4 4.19 12.93 28.02
CA PRO A 4 3.22 12.69 26.94
C PRO A 4 3.83 12.86 25.52
N THR A 5 5.07 13.32 25.42
CA THR A 5 5.80 13.55 24.17
C THR A 5 6.29 12.25 23.53
N ASP A 6 6.68 11.24 24.32
CA ASP A 6 7.26 9.99 23.80
C ASP A 6 6.19 9.13 23.08
N ASP A 7 4.98 9.06 23.65
CA ASP A 7 3.84 8.34 23.03
C ASP A 7 3.39 9.01 21.73
N ALA A 8 3.37 10.34 21.67
CA ALA A 8 2.92 11.09 20.50
C ALA A 8 3.88 10.91 19.32
N ASP A 9 5.19 10.92 19.57
CA ASP A 9 6.22 10.73 18.53
C ASP A 9 6.27 9.30 18.01
N VAL A 10 6.08 8.30 18.87
CA VAL A 10 5.93 6.88 18.47
C VAL A 10 4.71 6.72 17.57
N VAL A 11 3.56 7.26 17.99
CA VAL A 11 2.32 7.17 17.21
C VAL A 11 2.41 7.97 15.89
N GLN A 12 3.14 9.08 15.85
CA GLN A 12 3.35 9.88 14.63
C GLN A 12 4.30 9.19 13.64
N ARG A 13 5.38 8.56 14.13
CA ARG A 13 6.31 7.76 13.33
C ARG A 13 5.63 6.55 12.70
N LEU A 14 4.80 5.85 13.48
CA LEU A 14 3.98 4.74 12.98
C LEU A 14 2.99 5.23 11.92
N ARG A 15 2.24 6.31 12.21
CA ARG A 15 1.25 6.87 11.26
C ARG A 15 1.82 7.24 9.89
N ARG A 16 3.02 7.84 9.81
CA ARG A 16 3.59 8.28 8.52
C ARG A 16 4.07 7.13 7.66
N ALA A 17 4.71 6.13 8.26
CA ALA A 17 5.19 4.98 7.52
C ALA A 17 4.05 4.01 7.15
N ASP A 18 3.03 3.89 8.01
CA ASP A 18 1.91 2.97 7.77
C ASP A 18 0.89 3.52 6.75
N LEU A 19 0.90 4.82 6.46
CA LEU A 19 0.16 5.40 5.33
C LEU A 19 0.52 4.75 3.98
N LEU A 20 1.75 4.27 3.80
CA LEU A 20 2.15 3.52 2.61
C LEU A 20 1.33 2.23 2.45
N LEU A 21 0.95 1.57 3.55
CA LEU A 21 0.19 0.32 3.51
C LEU A 21 -1.26 0.54 3.06
N LEU A 22 -1.78 1.77 3.12
CA LEU A 22 -3.11 2.11 2.60
C LEU A 22 -3.13 2.26 1.08
N LEU A 23 -1.97 2.44 0.44
CA LEU A 23 -1.83 2.63 -1.00
C LEU A 23 -2.46 1.48 -1.83
N PRO A 24 -2.21 0.19 -1.54
CA PRO A 24 -2.87 -0.92 -2.25
C PRO A 24 -4.39 -0.94 -2.07
N PHE A 25 -4.89 -0.51 -0.91
CA PHE A 25 -6.33 -0.40 -0.69
C PHE A 25 -6.94 0.75 -1.49
N ALA A 26 -6.30 1.91 -1.53
CA ALA A 26 -6.72 3.04 -2.35
C ALA A 26 -6.74 2.67 -3.85
N TRP A 27 -5.74 1.93 -4.30
CA TRP A 27 -5.70 1.39 -5.66
C TRP A 27 -6.87 0.43 -5.92
N GLN A 28 -7.09 -0.54 -5.04
CA GLN A 28 -8.15 -1.52 -5.20
C GLN A 28 -9.54 -0.88 -5.13
N LEU A 29 -9.84 -0.09 -4.11
CA LEU A 29 -11.17 0.52 -3.92
C LEU A 29 -11.46 1.66 -4.91
N GLY A 30 -10.47 2.47 -5.25
CA GLY A 30 -10.65 3.63 -6.11
C GLY A 30 -10.68 3.28 -7.60
N LEU A 31 -9.84 2.31 -8.02
CA LEU A 31 -9.68 1.98 -9.44
C LEU A 31 -10.39 0.69 -9.85
N ALA A 32 -10.88 -0.14 -8.93
CA ALA A 32 -11.70 -1.31 -9.30
C ALA A 32 -12.96 -0.98 -10.10
N PRO A 33 -13.73 0.10 -9.82
CA PRO A 33 -14.90 0.46 -10.63
C PRO A 33 -14.51 0.82 -12.07
N TRP A 34 -13.38 1.51 -12.22
CA TRP A 34 -12.82 1.86 -13.52
C TRP A 34 -12.34 0.61 -14.27
N ALA A 35 -11.57 -0.25 -13.61
CA ALA A 35 -11.08 -1.50 -14.18
C ALA A 35 -12.21 -2.44 -14.60
N ASN A 36 -13.30 -2.51 -13.83
CA ASN A 36 -14.47 -3.31 -14.20
C ASN A 36 -15.28 -2.71 -15.36
N GLY A 37 -15.14 -1.41 -15.63
CA GLY A 37 -15.75 -0.76 -16.80
C GLY A 37 -14.98 -1.00 -18.10
N VAL A 38 -13.74 -1.49 -18.02
CA VAL A 38 -12.90 -1.78 -19.19
C VAL A 38 -13.31 -3.13 -19.77
N SER A 39 -13.99 -3.12 -20.92
CA SER A 39 -14.38 -4.33 -21.67
C SER A 39 -13.21 -5.03 -22.38
N TRP A 40 -11.97 -4.63 -22.09
CA TRP A 40 -10.78 -5.19 -22.72
C TRP A 40 -10.49 -6.57 -22.14
N SER A 41 -10.20 -7.55 -23.01
CA SER A 41 -9.96 -8.93 -22.60
C SER A 41 -8.59 -9.39 -23.10
N PRO A 42 -7.50 -9.11 -22.37
CA PRO A 42 -6.20 -9.67 -22.69
C PRO A 42 -6.23 -11.20 -22.49
N LEU A 43 -5.77 -11.96 -23.48
CA LEU A 43 -5.72 -13.44 -23.45
C LEU A 43 -7.08 -14.14 -23.26
N GLY A 44 -8.21 -13.46 -23.49
CA GLY A 44 -9.55 -14.01 -23.26
C GLY A 44 -10.00 -13.97 -21.79
N LEU A 45 -9.20 -13.36 -20.90
CA LEU A 45 -9.53 -13.18 -19.48
C LEU A 45 -10.18 -11.80 -19.26
N PRO A 46 -11.10 -11.66 -18.29
CA PRO A 46 -11.66 -10.36 -17.92
C PRO A 46 -10.56 -9.43 -17.40
N PHE A 47 -10.56 -8.15 -17.83
CA PHE A 47 -9.58 -7.15 -17.36
C PHE A 47 -9.48 -7.10 -15.82
N GLY A 48 -10.61 -7.26 -15.14
CA GLY A 48 -10.67 -7.30 -13.68
C GLY A 48 -9.76 -8.37 -13.07
N MET A 49 -9.58 -9.53 -13.70
CA MET A 49 -8.68 -10.58 -13.19
C MET A 49 -7.21 -10.16 -13.30
N VAL A 50 -6.82 -9.60 -14.43
CA VAL A 50 -5.46 -9.06 -14.62
C VAL A 50 -5.21 -7.90 -13.66
N TRP A 51 -6.22 -7.07 -13.43
CA TRP A 51 -6.18 -5.98 -12.47
C TRP A 51 -5.97 -6.47 -11.03
N GLN A 52 -6.63 -7.57 -10.64
CA GLN A 52 -6.39 -8.19 -9.34
C GLN A 52 -4.95 -8.71 -9.19
N MET A 53 -4.42 -9.38 -10.22
CA MET A 53 -3.02 -9.82 -10.21
C MET A 53 -2.03 -8.65 -10.13
N ALA A 54 -2.28 -7.58 -10.88
CA ALA A 54 -1.49 -6.35 -10.80
C ALA A 54 -1.55 -5.73 -9.40
N GLY A 55 -2.71 -5.78 -8.75
CA GLY A 55 -2.88 -5.33 -7.38
C GLY A 55 -2.04 -6.11 -6.36
N ILE A 56 -1.88 -7.43 -6.54
CA ILE A 56 -1.01 -8.25 -5.68
C ILE A 56 0.46 -7.85 -5.84
N LEU A 57 0.91 -7.67 -7.08
CA LEU A 57 2.27 -7.21 -7.36
C LEU A 57 2.50 -5.81 -6.78
N PHE A 58 1.54 -4.92 -6.95
CA PHE A 58 1.58 -3.56 -6.40
C PHE A 58 1.68 -3.58 -4.87
N ALA A 59 0.84 -4.35 -4.18
CA ALA A 59 0.89 -4.49 -2.73
C ALA A 59 2.26 -5.03 -2.26
N THR A 60 2.82 -6.00 -2.98
CA THR A 60 4.14 -6.57 -2.68
C THR A 60 5.25 -5.52 -2.81
N VAL A 61 5.22 -4.70 -3.85
CA VAL A 61 6.18 -3.59 -4.05
C VAL A 61 6.05 -2.56 -2.93
N VAL A 62 4.82 -2.18 -2.58
CA VAL A 62 4.55 -1.23 -1.48
C VAL A 62 5.08 -1.77 -0.15
N LEU A 63 4.87 -3.06 0.13
CA LEU A 63 5.39 -3.71 1.32
C LEU A 63 6.93 -3.69 1.33
N GLY A 64 7.57 -4.02 0.21
CA GLY A 64 9.02 -3.95 0.05
C GLY A 64 9.57 -2.54 0.27
N PHE A 65 8.90 -1.52 -0.29
CA PHE A 65 9.24 -0.12 -0.05
C PHE A 65 9.09 0.29 1.42
N ARG A 66 8.01 -0.16 2.08
CA ARG A 66 7.81 0.07 3.52
C ARG A 66 8.93 -0.53 4.35
N PHE A 67 9.38 -1.74 4.03
CA PHE A 67 10.52 -2.39 4.68
C PHE A 67 11.86 -1.70 4.40
N ALA A 68 12.09 -1.25 3.16
CA ALA A 68 13.31 -0.54 2.80
C ALA A 68 13.42 0.82 3.51
N LEU A 69 12.31 1.54 3.63
CA LEU A 69 12.24 2.80 4.40
C LEU A 69 12.41 2.58 5.90
N ASP A 70 11.89 1.47 6.44
CA ASP A 70 12.09 1.09 7.85
C ASP A 70 13.58 0.81 8.14
N THR A 71 14.22 0.06 7.25
CA THR A 71 15.64 -0.36 7.38
C THR A 71 16.61 0.80 7.13
N SER A 72 16.17 1.86 6.45
CA SER A 72 16.97 3.08 6.23
C SER A 72 16.90 4.06 7.41
N GLY A 73 16.13 3.75 8.46
CA GLY A 73 16.26 4.40 9.76
C GLY A 73 17.64 4.08 10.36
N PRO A 74 18.32 5.03 11.01
CA PRO A 74 19.72 4.90 11.42
C PRO A 74 19.95 3.57 12.13
N ALA A 75 20.85 2.75 11.56
CA ALA A 75 21.30 1.51 12.16
C ALA A 75 21.70 1.80 13.62
N LYS A 76 21.02 1.12 14.55
CA LYS A 76 21.41 1.12 15.96
C LYS A 76 22.62 0.23 16.17
#